data_AF-A0A1R2AN19-F1
#
_entry.id   AF-A0A1R2AN19-F1
#
_cell.length_a   1.000
_cell.length_b   1.000
_cell.length_c   1.000
_cell.angle_alpha   90.00
_cell.angle_beta   90.00
_cell.angle_gamma   90.00
#
_symmetry.space_group_name_H-M   'P 1'
#
loop_
_entity.id
_entity.type
_entity.pdbx_description
1 polymer ?
#
loop_
_entity_poly.entity_id
_entity_poly.type
_entity_poly.pdbx_seq_one_letter_code
_entity_poly.pdbx_strand_id
1 'polypeptide(L)'
;MKTIPLLVYSIIVYACLATNQCIKCKGKYFVNCVESSPYVYPTGQKDSAGCVRSWAGGLRNQDLPLFSYEFLFYHESFCLCGYVPAETKNDKCKPIDSSSTTVGAGVDLGKMTTSTLISNYGVSQAFAQQLSPYCGLSGDKAIEYLQDYPLTLTYQQALNISEGAFIYKYNIAAGLIKKYCNYNFSDLTYAQRTAIVSMVYQGALTFKTTASDYICKKDWKSLVNYLRNPSISYKCRRRDESDIIAADLQNCTNPYSDISFIVDESSSISGPDYSLAKSFLQEFVSNTSIGLQETQFAIVRFSTLVECQVYFNTYNLNSQLINYINSMSQLQGSTNTASAINFTLSNVFKNTTGARNPSLGYGRIVIVITDGNSNNPSNTASAALEMRNAGITVYAIGVGAITYSELLNIAGTPNNVFTPDTYQDLVNILATVKKTACSTPGQSSVNIETKVNLVEKQYKFFMTNFDDNGIKVSMENGDKVQLYGSYFATAPYELQYDFKSSVGESLYMPFYDLLNDTKIAYFSAVSVSGEHTINLKVTNLKVCQDALDKDCFGFSSTIILKLWAILALLVV
;
A
#
# COMPACT_ATOMS: atom_id res chain seq x y z
N MET A 1 27.35 -5.18 -7.03
CA MET A 1 27.63 -3.79 -6.61
C MET A 1 26.81 -3.43 -5.36
N LYS A 2 27.26 -3.83 -4.16
CA LYS A 2 26.61 -3.44 -2.89
C LYS A 2 27.40 -2.37 -2.10
N THR A 3 28.49 -1.82 -2.64
CA THR A 3 29.51 -1.14 -1.83
C THR A 3 29.93 0.26 -2.28
N ILE A 4 29.37 0.82 -3.35
CA ILE A 4 29.74 2.16 -3.82
C ILE A 4 29.10 3.31 -3.02
N PRO A 5 27.90 3.19 -2.40
CA PRO A 5 27.37 4.23 -1.52
C PRO A 5 28.15 4.37 -0.20
N LEU A 6 28.87 3.32 0.21
CA LEU A 6 29.65 3.30 1.45
C LEU A 6 30.93 4.14 1.35
N LEU A 7 31.64 4.09 0.21
CA LEU A 7 32.94 4.77 0.07
C LEU A 7 32.84 6.31 0.01
N VAL A 8 31.78 6.86 -0.59
CA VAL A 8 31.55 8.31 -0.62
C VAL A 8 31.10 8.82 0.76
N TYR A 9 30.35 8.00 1.51
CA TYR A 9 30.00 8.26 2.90
C TYR A 9 31.23 8.23 3.83
N SER A 10 32.17 7.30 3.61
CA SER A 10 33.41 7.21 4.39
C SER A 10 34.30 8.45 4.28
N ILE A 11 34.29 9.14 3.14
CA ILE A 11 35.14 10.32 2.90
C ILE A 11 34.54 11.59 3.56
N ILE A 12 33.22 11.70 3.65
CA ILE A 12 32.54 12.82 4.35
C ILE A 12 32.65 12.67 5.87
N VAL A 13 32.65 11.44 6.39
CA VAL A 13 32.80 11.13 7.83
C VAL A 13 34.18 11.53 8.39
N TYR A 14 35.22 11.62 7.55
CA TYR A 14 36.58 11.95 8.00
C TYR A 14 36.90 13.46 8.05
N ALA A 15 36.02 14.35 7.56
CA ALA A 15 36.35 15.77 7.37
C ALA A 15 35.91 16.74 8.49
N CYS A 16 35.46 16.29 9.67
CA CYS A 16 35.10 17.19 10.78
C CYS A 16 35.49 16.66 12.17
N LEU A 17 36.71 16.15 12.29
CA LEU A 17 37.40 16.01 13.57
C LEU A 17 38.29 17.25 13.75
N ALA A 18 37.76 18.35 14.31
CA ALA A 18 38.54 19.40 15.01
C ALA A 18 37.75 20.69 15.35
N THR A 19 36.50 20.64 15.79
CA THR A 19 35.91 21.83 16.46
C THR A 19 34.88 21.42 17.50
N ASN A 20 35.03 21.88 18.74
CA ASN A 20 33.99 21.89 19.79
C ASN A 20 32.80 22.82 19.43
N GLN A 21 32.40 22.89 18.16
CA GLN A 21 31.35 23.77 17.69
C GLN A 21 30.00 23.04 17.65
N CYS A 22 29.00 23.70 18.24
CA CYS A 22 27.62 23.26 18.26
C CYS A 22 27.04 23.30 16.85
N ILE A 23 26.48 22.19 16.36
CA ILE A 23 25.72 22.18 15.11
C ILE A 23 24.24 22.32 15.46
N LYS A 24 23.69 23.54 15.27
CA LYS A 24 22.27 23.84 15.48
C LYS A 24 21.48 23.35 14.27
N CYS A 25 20.78 22.23 14.41
CA CYS A 25 19.78 21.79 13.43
C CYS A 25 18.40 21.72 14.09
N LYS A 26 17.46 22.56 13.63
CA LYS A 26 16.03 22.54 13.99
C LYS A 26 15.69 22.47 15.50
N GLY A 27 16.44 23.14 16.37
CA GLY A 27 16.15 23.13 17.83
C GLY A 27 16.53 21.82 18.53
N LYS A 28 17.59 21.15 18.07
CA LYS A 28 18.19 19.97 18.71
C LYS A 28 19.68 20.22 18.95
N TYR A 29 20.20 19.70 20.06
CA TYR A 29 21.61 19.76 20.44
C TYR A 29 22.33 18.48 20.03
N PHE A 30 23.30 18.61 19.13
CA PHE A 30 24.16 17.54 18.66
C PHE A 30 25.62 17.83 19.02
N VAL A 31 26.34 16.81 19.48
CA VAL A 31 27.79 16.86 19.71
C VAL A 31 28.45 16.07 18.57
N ASN A 32 29.23 16.74 17.71
CA ASN A 32 29.98 16.14 16.58
C ASN A 32 29.14 15.28 15.60
N CYS A 33 28.13 15.85 14.95
CA CYS A 33 27.31 15.09 13.99
C CYS A 33 27.20 15.73 12.62
N VAL A 34 27.47 14.90 11.60
CA VAL A 34 26.98 15.10 10.24
C VAL A 34 25.62 14.41 10.13
N GLU A 35 24.60 15.16 9.73
CA GLU A 35 23.27 14.60 9.46
C GLU A 35 23.39 13.50 8.40
N SER A 36 23.02 12.28 8.75
CA SER A 36 22.99 11.14 7.84
C SER A 36 21.59 10.53 7.85
N SER A 37 20.60 11.35 7.47
CA SER A 37 19.30 10.81 7.10
C SER A 37 19.40 10.24 5.67
N PRO A 38 19.17 8.94 5.45
CA PRO A 38 18.94 8.43 4.10
C PRO A 38 17.60 8.93 3.54
N TYR A 39 16.71 9.40 4.41
CA TYR A 39 15.42 9.95 4.06
C TYR A 39 15.55 11.46 3.87
N VAL A 40 15.70 11.87 2.61
CA VAL A 40 15.68 13.28 2.21
C VAL A 40 14.31 13.85 2.60
N TYR A 41 14.29 14.81 3.52
CA TYR A 41 13.08 15.60 3.79
C TYR A 41 12.70 16.34 2.51
N PRO A 42 11.46 16.26 2.00
CA PRO A 42 11.12 16.98 0.80
C PRO A 42 11.24 18.48 1.00
N THR A 43 11.98 19.12 0.12
CA THR A 43 11.98 20.56 -0.08
C THR A 43 10.79 20.92 -0.98
N GLY A 44 9.57 20.86 -0.44
CA GLY A 44 8.34 21.19 -1.17
C GLY A 44 7.79 22.58 -0.84
N GLN A 45 6.96 23.14 -1.72
CA GLN A 45 6.17 24.34 -1.40
C GLN A 45 5.24 24.02 -0.22
N LYS A 46 5.22 24.92 0.76
CA LYS A 46 4.23 24.88 1.84
C LYS A 46 2.85 25.16 1.24
N ASP A 47 1.88 24.33 1.55
CA ASP A 47 0.49 24.59 1.18
C ASP A 47 -0.10 25.77 1.98
N SER A 48 -1.37 26.09 1.71
CA SER A 48 -2.10 27.17 2.40
C SER A 48 -2.21 26.98 3.92
N ALA A 49 -1.96 25.77 4.43
CA ALA A 49 -1.91 25.47 5.87
C ALA A 49 -0.48 25.53 6.45
N GLY A 50 0.52 25.86 5.63
CA GLY A 50 1.93 25.94 6.02
C GLY A 50 2.64 24.58 6.11
N CYS A 51 2.01 23.50 5.62
CA CYS A 51 2.59 22.17 5.59
C CYS A 51 3.35 21.96 4.29
N VAL A 52 4.58 21.49 4.36
CA VAL A 52 5.28 20.98 3.17
C VAL A 52 4.54 19.71 2.75
N ARG A 53 4.10 19.58 1.49
CA ARG A 53 3.64 18.27 0.97
C ARG A 53 4.86 17.36 0.99
N SER A 54 4.93 16.40 1.91
CA SER A 54 6.22 15.73 2.12
C SER A 54 6.22 14.22 2.35
N TRP A 55 5.11 13.48 2.44
CA TRP A 55 5.24 12.01 2.40
C TRP A 55 5.05 11.48 1.00
N ALA A 56 6.11 10.88 0.46
CA ALA A 56 6.13 10.08 -0.78
C ALA A 56 7.04 8.84 -0.60
N GLY A 57 7.29 8.45 0.66
CA GLY A 57 8.26 7.45 1.08
C GLY A 57 7.59 6.10 1.26
N GLY A 58 7.99 5.12 0.43
CA GLY A 58 7.30 3.85 0.37
C GLY A 58 7.59 2.88 1.50
N LEU A 59 6.89 1.75 1.56
CA LEU A 59 6.93 0.79 2.65
C LEU A 59 7.69 -0.48 2.34
N ARG A 60 8.79 -0.70 3.07
CA ARG A 60 9.55 -1.94 3.00
C ARG A 60 8.79 -3.06 3.69
N ASN A 61 8.48 -4.09 2.90
CA ASN A 61 8.04 -5.38 3.39
C ASN A 61 9.27 -6.28 3.45
N GLN A 62 9.89 -6.39 4.62
CA GLN A 62 10.61 -7.61 4.99
C GLN A 62 9.72 -8.29 6.02
N ASP A 63 9.06 -9.37 5.61
CA ASP A 63 8.42 -10.37 6.47
C ASP A 63 7.72 -9.81 7.72
N LEU A 64 6.46 -9.34 7.54
CA LEU A 64 5.30 -9.27 8.48
C LEU A 64 4.55 -7.91 8.38
N PRO A 65 3.32 -7.85 7.83
CA PRO A 65 2.66 -6.61 7.42
C PRO A 65 1.84 -5.96 8.55
N LEU A 66 2.44 -5.75 9.72
CA LEU A 66 1.71 -5.22 10.88
C LEU A 66 1.26 -3.77 10.63
N PHE A 67 2.15 -2.90 10.16
CA PHE A 67 1.90 -1.48 9.84
C PHE A 67 3.16 -0.88 9.20
N SER A 68 3.13 0.43 8.96
CA SER A 68 4.16 1.13 8.21
C SER A 68 5.29 1.76 9.02
N TYR A 69 6.51 1.26 8.83
CA TYR A 69 7.71 1.86 9.42
C TYR A 69 8.15 3.11 8.67
N GLU A 70 8.11 3.16 7.33
CA GLU A 70 8.52 4.36 6.61
C GLU A 70 7.63 5.58 6.90
N PHE A 71 6.33 5.42 7.13
CA PHE A 71 5.49 6.54 7.58
C PHE A 71 6.01 7.13 8.89
N LEU A 72 6.41 6.27 9.84
CA LEU A 72 7.00 6.73 11.09
C LEU A 72 8.38 7.32 10.89
N PHE A 73 9.28 6.67 10.16
CA PHE A 73 10.62 7.20 9.84
C PHE A 73 10.57 8.53 9.10
N TYR A 74 9.52 8.77 8.32
CA TYR A 74 9.35 10.04 7.64
C TYR A 74 8.96 11.18 8.60
N HIS A 75 8.12 10.87 9.59
CA HIS A 75 7.70 11.85 10.60
C HIS A 75 8.69 12.02 11.75
N GLU A 76 9.50 11.00 12.01
CA GLU A 76 10.52 10.98 13.06
C GLU A 76 11.90 11.31 12.48
N SER A 77 12.71 12.09 13.19
CA SER A 77 14.10 12.29 12.73
C SER A 77 14.89 11.00 12.93
N PHE A 78 15.54 10.46 11.89
CA PHE A 78 16.45 9.32 11.99
C PHE A 78 17.90 9.79 12.21
N CYS A 79 18.46 9.56 13.40
CA CYS A 79 19.81 9.98 13.75
C CYS A 79 20.71 8.80 14.12
N LEU A 80 21.91 8.77 13.52
CA LEU A 80 22.98 7.84 13.90
C LEU A 80 23.73 8.31 15.15
N CYS A 81 23.57 9.56 15.55
CA CYS A 81 24.12 10.09 16.79
C CYS A 81 23.08 10.13 17.91
N GLY A 82 23.56 10.06 19.15
CA GLY A 82 22.81 10.60 20.29
C GLY A 82 22.64 12.11 20.18
N TYR A 83 21.47 12.61 20.53
CA TYR A 83 21.19 14.04 20.60
C TYR A 83 20.23 14.37 21.75
N VAL A 84 20.21 15.63 22.19
CA VAL A 84 19.23 16.10 23.18
C VAL A 84 18.41 17.25 22.56
N PRO A 85 17.07 17.15 22.47
CA PRO A 85 16.25 18.29 22.04
C PRO A 85 16.51 19.55 22.89
N ALA A 86 16.78 20.69 22.25
CA ALA A 86 17.26 21.90 22.94
C ALA A 86 16.93 23.20 22.20
N GLU A 87 16.54 24.23 22.94
CA GLU A 87 16.32 25.58 22.44
C GLU A 87 17.51 26.51 22.69
N THR A 88 17.70 27.51 21.82
CA THR A 88 18.69 28.56 22.07
C THR A 88 18.06 29.68 22.89
N LYS A 89 18.60 29.94 24.09
CA LYS A 89 18.20 31.07 24.93
C LYS A 89 19.46 31.80 25.41
N ASN A 90 19.60 33.08 25.03
CA ASN A 90 20.77 33.92 25.34
C ASN A 90 22.10 33.28 24.91
N ASP A 91 22.19 32.84 23.66
CA ASP A 91 23.37 32.17 23.07
C ASP A 91 23.85 30.90 23.80
N LYS A 92 23.04 30.37 24.72
CA LYS A 92 23.24 29.06 25.36
C LYS A 92 22.18 28.07 24.89
N CYS A 93 22.59 26.86 24.56
CA CYS A 93 21.68 25.75 24.32
C CYS A 93 21.10 25.28 25.66
N LYS A 94 19.79 25.31 25.81
CA LYS A 94 19.08 24.75 26.97
C LYS A 94 18.21 23.59 26.52
N PRO A 95 18.19 22.45 27.23
CA PRO A 95 17.30 21.36 26.90
C PRO A 95 15.84 21.83 26.95
N ILE A 96 15.02 21.31 26.05
CA ILE A 96 13.56 21.54 26.09
C ILE A 96 13.01 20.68 27.23
N ASP A 97 12.50 21.32 28.29
CA ASP A 97 11.99 20.63 29.49
C ASP A 97 13.00 19.60 30.05
N SER A 98 12.53 18.39 30.39
CA SER A 98 13.33 17.27 30.87
C SER A 98 13.85 16.39 29.72
N SER A 99 14.19 16.97 28.56
CA SER A 99 14.70 16.24 27.40
C SER A 99 15.94 15.42 27.73
N SER A 100 16.10 14.28 27.08
CA SER A 100 17.12 13.28 27.34
C SER A 100 17.87 12.91 26.06
N THR A 101 18.89 12.05 26.19
CA THR A 101 19.58 11.46 25.04
C THR A 101 18.60 10.66 24.19
N THR A 102 18.49 11.06 22.92
CA THR A 102 17.61 10.49 21.91
C THR A 102 18.42 9.90 20.77
N VAL A 103 18.01 8.76 20.22
CA VAL A 103 18.70 8.07 19.12
C VAL A 103 17.72 7.55 18.07
N GLY A 104 18.24 7.14 16.90
CA GLY A 104 17.42 6.53 15.85
C GLY A 104 16.27 7.44 15.44
N ALA A 105 15.09 6.88 15.26
CA ALA A 105 13.84 7.57 14.93
C ALA A 105 13.14 8.18 16.15
N GLY A 106 13.83 8.99 16.95
CA GLY A 106 13.23 9.69 18.10
C GLY A 106 13.09 8.86 19.38
N VAL A 107 13.94 7.85 19.57
CA VAL A 107 13.91 6.98 20.76
C VAL A 107 14.56 7.66 21.97
N ASP A 108 13.75 8.08 22.94
CA ASP A 108 14.14 8.73 24.21
C ASP A 108 14.72 7.70 25.21
N LEU A 109 16.03 7.70 25.40
CA LEU A 109 16.72 6.79 26.33
C LEU A 109 16.53 7.16 27.81
N GLY A 110 16.17 8.42 28.10
CA GLY A 110 16.01 8.92 29.47
C GLY A 110 14.92 8.20 30.26
N LYS A 111 13.95 7.57 29.59
CA LYS A 111 12.88 6.77 30.23
C LYS A 111 13.14 5.26 30.20
N MET A 112 14.33 4.84 29.79
CA MET A 112 14.65 3.44 29.55
C MET A 112 15.59 2.86 30.58
N THR A 113 15.66 1.53 30.59
CA THR A 113 16.66 0.70 31.26
C THR A 113 17.15 -0.33 30.26
N THR A 114 18.26 -1.02 30.57
CA THR A 114 18.72 -2.18 29.78
C THR A 114 17.64 -3.25 29.65
N SER A 115 16.87 -3.49 30.71
CA SER A 115 15.77 -4.45 30.70
C SER A 115 14.68 -4.04 29.71
N THR A 116 14.21 -2.79 29.75
CA THR A 116 13.17 -2.32 28.83
C THR A 116 13.65 -2.27 27.38
N LEU A 117 14.92 -1.92 27.15
CA LEU A 117 15.52 -1.95 25.81
C LEU A 117 15.45 -3.36 25.22
N ILE A 118 15.81 -4.38 25.99
CA ILE A 118 15.79 -5.77 25.52
C ILE A 118 14.34 -6.27 25.39
N SER A 119 13.53 -6.13 26.45
CA SER A 119 12.21 -6.77 26.51
C SER A 119 11.15 -6.09 25.63
N ASN A 120 11.18 -4.76 25.55
CA ASN A 120 10.17 -4.02 24.80
C ASN A 120 10.62 -3.77 23.35
N TYR A 121 11.91 -3.51 23.11
CA TYR A 121 12.41 -3.03 21.82
C TYR A 121 13.24 -4.11 21.10
N GLY A 122 13.50 -5.27 21.72
CA GLY A 122 14.19 -6.38 21.07
C GLY A 122 15.64 -6.10 20.72
N VAL A 123 16.28 -5.11 21.34
CA VAL A 123 17.71 -4.85 21.09
C VAL A 123 18.57 -5.91 21.77
N SER A 124 19.71 -6.25 21.16
CA SER A 124 20.62 -7.26 21.71
C SER A 124 21.20 -6.82 23.06
N GLN A 125 21.59 -7.78 23.90
CA GLN A 125 22.16 -7.48 25.22
C GLN A 125 23.41 -6.60 25.13
N ALA A 126 24.30 -6.87 24.17
CA ALA A 126 25.50 -6.05 23.94
C ALA A 126 25.13 -4.61 23.55
N PHE A 127 24.11 -4.44 22.70
CA PHE A 127 23.68 -3.11 22.30
C PHE A 127 22.96 -2.37 23.42
N ALA A 128 22.13 -3.06 24.22
CA ALA A 128 21.51 -2.48 25.42
C ALA A 128 22.56 -2.02 26.44
N GLN A 129 23.64 -2.78 26.62
CA GLN A 129 24.76 -2.38 27.48
C GLN A 129 25.48 -1.13 26.96
N GLN A 130 25.68 -1.02 25.64
CA GLN A 130 26.24 0.20 25.02
C GLN A 130 25.38 1.44 25.30
N LEU A 131 24.04 1.31 25.29
CA LEU A 131 23.10 2.42 25.55
C LEU A 131 22.87 2.71 27.04
N SER A 132 23.21 1.76 27.91
CA SER A 132 22.93 1.84 29.34
C SER A 132 23.43 3.09 30.06
N PRO A 133 24.60 3.69 29.73
CA PRO A 133 25.07 4.87 30.45
C PRO A 133 24.24 6.13 30.18
N TYR A 134 23.51 6.16 29.07
CA TYR A 134 22.62 7.27 28.70
C TYR A 134 21.20 7.11 29.26
N CYS A 135 20.87 5.92 29.73
CA CYS A 135 19.55 5.60 30.27
C CYS A 135 19.31 6.33 31.60
N GLY A 136 18.14 6.93 31.79
CA GLY A 136 17.80 7.68 33.01
C GLY A 136 18.39 9.09 33.09
N LEU A 137 19.24 9.50 32.15
CA LEU A 137 19.76 10.88 32.09
C LEU A 137 18.73 11.81 31.44
N SER A 138 18.58 13.02 31.98
CA SER A 138 17.72 14.07 31.43
C SER A 138 18.25 15.47 31.77
N GLY A 139 17.78 16.46 31.02
CA GLY A 139 18.16 17.86 31.18
C GLY A 139 19.66 18.09 30.98
N ASP A 140 20.24 18.95 31.80
CA ASP A 140 21.65 19.34 31.70
C ASP A 140 22.59 18.13 31.87
N LYS A 141 22.24 17.15 32.71
CA LYS A 141 23.04 15.92 32.90
C LYS A 141 23.16 15.07 31.64
N ALA A 142 22.09 15.02 30.83
CA ALA A 142 22.14 14.30 29.56
C ALA A 142 23.04 15.02 28.55
N ILE A 143 23.02 16.36 28.55
CA ILE A 143 23.86 17.18 27.68
C ILE A 143 25.33 17.02 28.08
N GLU A 144 25.66 17.24 29.35
CA GLU A 144 27.02 17.12 29.88
C GLU A 144 27.61 15.74 29.59
N TYR A 145 26.85 14.67 29.88
CA TYR A 145 27.32 13.31 29.64
C TYR A 145 27.54 13.02 28.15
N LEU A 146 26.64 13.48 27.28
CA LEU A 146 26.77 13.28 25.83
C LEU A 146 27.91 14.12 25.21
N GLN A 147 28.30 15.23 25.84
CA GLN A 147 29.49 16.01 25.46
C GLN A 147 30.77 15.27 25.79
N ASP A 148 30.86 14.71 27.01
CA ASP A 148 32.04 13.97 27.46
C ASP A 148 32.16 12.60 26.77
N TYR A 149 31.02 11.98 26.46
CA TYR A 149 30.91 10.67 25.83
C TYR A 149 29.93 10.71 24.65
N PRO A 150 30.39 11.12 23.44
CA PRO A 150 29.54 11.13 22.26
C PRO A 150 29.06 9.73 21.88
N LEU A 151 27.74 9.59 21.65
CA LEU A 151 27.11 8.34 21.22
C LEU A 151 26.97 8.30 19.70
N THR A 152 27.62 7.33 19.06
CA THR A 152 27.46 7.03 17.62
C THR A 152 27.00 5.60 17.44
N LEU A 153 25.98 5.41 16.60
CA LEU A 153 25.39 4.14 16.22
C LEU A 153 25.75 3.79 14.78
N THR A 154 25.92 2.49 14.52
CA THR A 154 25.84 1.99 13.14
C THR A 154 24.43 2.18 12.60
N TYR A 155 24.30 2.23 11.27
CA TYR A 155 22.98 2.29 10.61
C TYR A 155 22.05 1.17 11.08
N GLN A 156 22.57 -0.06 11.19
CA GLN A 156 21.78 -1.21 11.64
C GLN A 156 21.34 -1.09 13.11
N GLN A 157 22.21 -0.56 13.98
CA GLN A 157 21.84 -0.30 15.38
C GLN A 157 20.73 0.73 15.50
N ALA A 158 20.84 1.86 14.78
CA ALA A 158 19.82 2.90 14.74
C ALA A 158 18.50 2.38 14.14
N LEU A 159 18.57 1.54 13.11
CA LEU A 159 17.40 0.89 12.50
C LEU A 159 16.71 -0.05 13.51
N ASN A 160 17.45 -1.01 14.08
CA ASN A 160 16.91 -2.02 14.99
C ASN A 160 16.19 -1.42 16.20
N ILE A 161 16.78 -0.40 16.85
CA ILE A 161 16.13 0.24 18.00
C ILE A 161 14.88 1.02 17.61
N SER A 162 14.87 1.62 16.41
CA SER A 162 13.71 2.37 15.89
C SER A 162 12.55 1.44 15.56
N GLU A 163 12.82 0.35 14.85
CA GLU A 163 11.83 -0.67 14.51
C GLU A 163 11.26 -1.33 15.77
N GLY A 164 12.12 -1.66 16.74
CA GLY A 164 11.70 -2.14 18.06
C GLY A 164 10.74 -1.18 18.76
N ALA A 165 11.02 0.12 18.72
CA ALA A 165 10.14 1.16 19.27
C ALA A 165 8.78 1.18 18.56
N PHE A 166 8.78 1.04 17.23
CA PHE A 166 7.56 1.02 16.43
C PHE A 166 6.70 -0.21 16.75
N ILE A 167 7.30 -1.40 16.83
CA ILE A 167 6.62 -2.65 17.22
C ILE A 167 6.02 -2.52 18.62
N TYR A 168 6.78 -1.96 19.57
CA TYR A 168 6.28 -1.73 20.92
C TYR A 168 5.02 -0.84 20.92
N LYS A 169 5.00 0.23 20.11
CA LYS A 169 3.84 1.11 19.97
C LYS A 169 2.66 0.45 19.24
N TYR A 170 2.94 -0.44 18.28
CA TYR A 170 1.92 -1.30 17.69
C TYR A 170 1.23 -2.19 18.72
N ASN A 171 2.00 -2.85 19.58
CA ASN A 171 1.44 -3.71 20.63
C ASN A 171 0.58 -2.92 21.62
N ILE A 172 1.01 -1.69 21.97
CA ILE A 172 0.19 -0.77 22.76
C ILE A 172 -1.11 -0.43 22.04
N ALA A 173 -1.04 0.00 20.77
CA ALA A 173 -2.21 0.33 19.97
C ALA A 173 -3.20 -0.85 19.91
N ALA A 174 -2.69 -2.06 19.65
CA ALA A 174 -3.49 -3.27 19.59
C ALA A 174 -4.19 -3.59 20.92
N GLY A 175 -3.45 -3.50 22.04
CA GLY A 175 -4.01 -3.71 23.37
C GLY A 175 -5.09 -2.69 23.72
N LEU A 176 -4.90 -1.42 23.35
CA LEU A 176 -5.89 -0.39 23.59
C LEU A 176 -7.16 -0.60 22.74
N ILE A 177 -7.02 -0.91 21.46
CA ILE A 177 -8.16 -1.20 20.56
C ILE A 177 -8.96 -2.40 21.07
N LYS A 178 -8.27 -3.48 21.45
CA LYS A 178 -8.93 -4.66 22.02
C LYS A 178 -9.69 -4.31 23.29
N LYS A 179 -9.07 -3.54 24.18
CA LYS A 179 -9.63 -3.19 25.49
C LYS A 179 -10.88 -2.29 25.38
N TYR A 180 -10.86 -1.30 24.50
CA TYR A 180 -11.87 -0.24 24.50
C TYR A 180 -12.83 -0.28 23.31
N CYS A 181 -12.43 -0.86 22.18
CA CYS A 181 -13.27 -0.93 20.97
C CYS A 181 -13.86 -2.33 20.71
N ASN A 182 -13.42 -3.35 21.46
CA ASN A 182 -13.93 -4.72 21.38
C ASN A 182 -13.81 -5.40 19.99
N TYR A 183 -12.75 -5.09 19.23
CA TYR A 183 -12.37 -5.83 18.01
C TYR A 183 -10.84 -6.03 17.95
N ASN A 184 -10.35 -6.90 17.08
CA ASN A 184 -8.91 -7.16 16.99
C ASN A 184 -8.23 -6.12 16.10
N PHE A 185 -7.03 -5.69 16.48
CA PHE A 185 -6.31 -4.69 15.69
C PHE A 185 -5.93 -5.18 14.28
N SER A 186 -5.76 -6.50 14.13
CA SER A 186 -5.59 -7.18 12.84
C SER A 186 -6.76 -6.98 11.88
N ASP A 187 -7.96 -6.69 12.39
CA ASP A 187 -9.17 -6.51 11.58
C ASP A 187 -9.20 -5.14 10.88
N LEU A 188 -8.32 -4.22 11.31
CA LEU A 188 -8.15 -2.92 10.67
C LEU A 188 -7.26 -3.02 9.44
N THR A 189 -7.45 -2.13 8.47
CA THR A 189 -6.58 -2.10 7.29
C THR A 189 -5.17 -1.67 7.67
N TYR A 190 -4.22 -1.96 6.78
CA TYR A 190 -2.83 -1.56 6.95
C TYR A 190 -2.67 -0.03 7.15
N ALA A 191 -3.43 0.79 6.42
CA ALA A 191 -3.42 2.25 6.55
C ALA A 191 -4.01 2.70 7.89
N GLN A 192 -5.13 2.10 8.32
CA GLN A 192 -5.74 2.37 9.61
C GLN A 192 -4.79 2.02 10.76
N ARG A 193 -4.16 0.83 10.71
CA ARG A 193 -3.14 0.42 11.70
C ARG A 193 -1.98 1.41 11.73
N THR A 194 -1.47 1.81 10.56
CA THR A 194 -0.40 2.80 10.43
C THR A 194 -0.75 4.14 11.08
N ALA A 195 -1.91 4.70 10.75
CA ALA A 195 -2.35 5.96 11.34
C ALA A 195 -2.50 5.86 12.86
N ILE A 196 -3.10 4.77 13.35
CA ILE A 196 -3.29 4.55 14.79
C ILE A 196 -1.95 4.40 15.50
N VAL A 197 -1.02 3.61 14.97
CA VAL A 197 0.33 3.47 15.55
C VAL A 197 1.04 4.81 15.55
N SER A 198 0.94 5.60 14.49
CA SER A 198 1.49 6.96 14.44
C SER A 198 0.90 7.87 15.52
N MET A 199 -0.42 7.84 15.74
CA MET A 199 -1.06 8.62 16.80
C MET A 199 -0.62 8.17 18.20
N VAL A 200 -0.46 6.87 18.42
CA VAL A 200 0.04 6.29 19.70
C VAL A 200 1.53 6.60 19.90
N TYR A 201 2.33 6.60 18.83
CA TYR A 201 3.75 6.92 18.87
C TYR A 201 3.97 8.34 19.40
N GLN A 202 3.22 9.32 18.85
CA GLN A 202 3.24 10.72 19.28
C GLN A 202 2.54 11.00 20.62
N GLY A 203 1.98 9.98 21.27
CA GLY A 203 1.22 10.15 22.52
C GLY A 203 -0.10 10.91 22.35
N ALA A 204 -0.56 11.09 21.11
CA ALA A 204 -1.73 11.88 20.78
C ALA A 204 -3.03 11.06 20.75
N LEU A 205 -2.93 9.73 20.90
CA LEU A 205 -4.08 8.86 21.14
C LEU A 205 -4.08 8.37 22.59
N THR A 206 -4.74 9.12 23.46
CA THR A 206 -5.22 8.62 24.75
C THR A 206 -6.68 8.18 24.56
N PHE A 207 -7.07 7.04 25.12
CA PHE A 207 -8.45 6.54 24.98
C PHE A 207 -9.42 7.42 25.79
N LYS A 208 -10.62 7.66 25.24
CA LYS A 208 -11.61 8.71 25.61
C LYS A 208 -11.38 10.07 24.92
N THR A 209 -10.78 10.07 23.74
CA THR A 209 -10.72 11.22 22.83
C THR A 209 -11.71 11.07 21.69
N THR A 210 -12.07 12.19 21.04
CA THR A 210 -12.92 12.19 19.84
C THR A 210 -12.38 11.27 18.74
N ALA A 211 -11.05 11.22 18.56
CA ALA A 211 -10.42 10.29 17.62
C ALA A 211 -10.67 8.82 18.00
N SER A 212 -10.50 8.45 19.28
CA SER A 212 -10.76 7.07 19.73
C SER A 212 -12.23 6.67 19.58
N ASP A 213 -13.17 7.61 19.72
CA ASP A 213 -14.60 7.33 19.53
C ASP A 213 -14.91 6.98 18.07
N TYR A 214 -14.36 7.74 17.11
CA TYR A 214 -14.51 7.42 15.69
C TYR A 214 -13.85 6.10 15.32
N ILE A 215 -12.66 5.81 15.87
CA ILE A 215 -11.96 4.53 15.65
C ILE A 215 -12.80 3.37 16.20
N CYS A 216 -13.33 3.47 17.42
CA CYS A 216 -14.13 2.39 18.00
C CYS A 216 -15.45 2.16 17.25
N LYS A 217 -16.05 3.23 16.71
CA LYS A 217 -17.25 3.14 15.85
C LYS A 217 -16.95 2.75 14.41
N LYS A 218 -15.66 2.62 14.02
CA LYS A 218 -15.19 2.46 12.63
C LYS A 218 -15.72 3.57 11.70
N ASP A 219 -15.95 4.77 12.24
CA ASP A 219 -16.37 5.95 11.48
C ASP A 219 -15.15 6.71 10.93
N TRP A 220 -14.50 6.08 9.96
CA TRP A 220 -13.25 6.58 9.38
C TRP A 220 -13.41 7.90 8.63
N LYS A 221 -14.59 8.15 8.03
CA LYS A 221 -14.86 9.43 7.34
C LYS A 221 -14.85 10.58 8.34
N SER A 222 -15.51 10.42 9.48
CA SER A 222 -15.48 11.44 10.54
C SER A 222 -14.09 11.56 11.17
N LEU A 223 -13.34 10.45 11.33
CA LEU A 223 -11.95 10.51 11.78
C LEU A 223 -11.07 11.34 10.83
N VAL A 224 -11.18 11.12 9.52
CA VAL A 224 -10.45 11.90 8.51
C VAL A 224 -10.76 13.39 8.64
N ASN A 225 -12.04 13.75 8.74
CA ASN A 225 -12.46 15.14 8.89
C ASN A 225 -11.93 15.76 10.20
N TYR A 226 -11.98 15.01 11.29
CA TYR A 226 -11.42 15.42 12.57
C TYR A 226 -9.91 15.68 12.46
N LEU A 227 -9.14 14.74 11.92
CA LEU A 227 -7.68 14.86 11.79
C LEU A 227 -7.25 16.00 10.86
N ARG A 228 -8.08 16.40 9.90
CA ARG A 228 -7.83 17.55 9.01
C ARG A 228 -8.10 18.91 9.66
N ASN A 229 -8.63 18.95 10.88
CA ASN A 229 -8.87 20.20 11.58
C ASN A 229 -7.54 20.90 11.93
N PRO A 230 -7.30 22.14 11.46
CA PRO A 230 -6.03 22.84 11.64
C PRO A 230 -5.73 23.20 13.10
N SER A 231 -6.71 23.15 13.99
CA SER A 231 -6.57 23.43 15.43
C SER A 231 -5.96 22.27 16.22
N ILE A 232 -5.78 21.10 15.61
CA ILE A 232 -5.19 19.94 16.29
C ILE A 232 -3.64 20.03 16.25
N SER A 233 -3.01 19.74 17.38
CA SER A 233 -1.54 19.62 17.48
C SER A 233 -0.98 18.64 16.44
N TYR A 234 0.25 18.90 15.98
CA TYR A 234 0.89 18.12 14.92
C TYR A 234 0.13 18.14 13.58
N LYS A 235 -0.51 19.27 13.25
CA LYS A 235 -1.38 19.45 12.06
C LYS A 235 -0.92 18.75 10.78
N CYS A 236 0.36 18.82 10.42
CA CYS A 236 0.85 18.20 9.18
C CYS A 236 0.88 16.68 9.27
N ARG A 237 1.28 16.12 10.41
CA ARG A 237 1.23 14.67 10.66
C ARG A 237 -0.19 14.15 10.76
N ARG A 238 -1.10 14.89 11.42
CA ARG A 238 -2.53 14.56 11.45
C ARG A 238 -3.13 14.52 10.05
N ARG A 239 -2.73 15.45 9.19
CA ARG A 239 -3.13 15.47 7.79
C ARG A 239 -2.60 14.26 7.03
N ASP A 240 -1.33 13.90 7.17
CA ASP A 240 -0.76 12.72 6.50
C ASP A 240 -1.43 11.42 7.00
N GLU A 241 -1.71 11.30 8.30
CA GLU A 241 -2.51 10.21 8.87
C GLU A 241 -3.93 10.18 8.28
N SER A 242 -4.56 11.36 8.12
CA SER A 242 -5.87 11.47 7.49
C SER A 242 -5.84 11.09 6.02
N ASP A 243 -4.75 11.39 5.31
CA ASP A 243 -4.61 11.13 3.88
C ASP A 243 -4.45 9.64 3.62
N ILE A 244 -3.67 8.91 4.44
CA ILE A 244 -3.57 7.45 4.31
C ILE A 244 -4.88 6.75 4.68
N ILE A 245 -5.63 7.25 5.67
CA ILE A 245 -6.96 6.73 5.98
C ILE A 245 -7.93 7.06 4.83
N ALA A 246 -7.92 8.29 4.32
CA ALA A 246 -8.81 8.72 3.24
C ALA A 246 -8.55 7.97 1.93
N ALA A 247 -7.29 7.68 1.62
CA ALA A 247 -6.92 6.84 0.48
C ALA A 247 -7.44 5.40 0.66
N ASP A 248 -7.36 4.86 1.88
CA ASP A 248 -7.95 3.56 2.20
C ASP A 248 -9.49 3.57 2.21
N LEU A 249 -10.11 4.74 2.41
CA LEU A 249 -11.56 4.95 2.25
C LEU A 249 -12.00 5.19 0.81
N GLN A 250 -11.08 5.45 -0.13
CA GLN A 250 -11.39 5.32 -1.54
C GLN A 250 -11.54 3.84 -1.85
N ASN A 251 -12.78 3.36 -1.74
CA ASN A 251 -13.12 1.95 -1.86
C ASN A 251 -12.69 1.31 -3.20
N CYS A 252 -12.47 2.13 -4.25
CA CYS A 252 -11.89 1.69 -5.50
C CYS A 252 -10.73 2.61 -5.90
N THR A 253 -9.52 2.20 -5.55
CA THR A 253 -8.27 2.90 -5.90
C THR A 253 -8.04 2.89 -7.41
N ASN A 254 -8.40 1.79 -8.10
CA ASN A 254 -8.45 1.70 -9.56
C ASN A 254 -9.92 1.62 -10.04
N PRO A 255 -10.57 2.76 -10.34
CA PRO A 255 -11.95 2.76 -10.82
C PRO A 255 -12.05 2.29 -12.28
N TYR A 256 -11.00 1.75 -12.88
CA TYR A 256 -10.93 1.48 -14.32
C TYR A 256 -11.20 0.00 -14.64
N SER A 257 -12.37 -0.51 -14.20
CA SER A 257 -12.68 -1.94 -14.29
C SER A 257 -14.09 -2.25 -14.77
N ASP A 258 -14.24 -3.38 -15.46
CA ASP A 258 -15.50 -4.02 -15.82
C ASP A 258 -15.77 -5.15 -14.80
N ILE A 259 -16.75 -4.95 -13.92
CA ILE A 259 -17.09 -5.87 -12.82
C ILE A 259 -18.45 -6.53 -13.11
N SER A 260 -18.46 -7.84 -13.33
CA SER A 260 -19.71 -8.60 -13.43
C SER A 260 -19.99 -9.33 -12.13
N PHE A 261 -21.18 -9.13 -11.56
CA PHE A 261 -21.70 -10.01 -10.53
C PHE A 261 -22.38 -11.22 -11.16
N ILE A 262 -22.12 -12.40 -10.62
CA ILE A 262 -22.88 -13.62 -10.89
C ILE A 262 -23.58 -14.00 -9.57
N VAL A 263 -24.89 -13.85 -9.54
CA VAL A 263 -25.70 -13.91 -8.31
C VAL A 263 -26.60 -15.13 -8.36
N ASP A 264 -26.42 -16.04 -7.43
CA ASP A 264 -27.30 -17.19 -7.23
C ASP A 264 -28.65 -16.71 -6.68
N GLU A 265 -29.72 -17.14 -7.34
CA GLU A 265 -31.12 -16.87 -6.99
C GLU A 265 -31.95 -18.15 -6.90
N SER A 266 -31.29 -19.30 -6.70
CA SER A 266 -31.90 -20.62 -6.53
C SER A 266 -32.76 -20.71 -5.26
N SER A 267 -33.56 -21.77 -5.16
CA SER A 267 -34.50 -22.00 -4.05
C SER A 267 -33.85 -22.47 -2.75
N SER A 268 -32.53 -22.75 -2.72
CA SER A 268 -31.79 -22.98 -1.46
C SER A 268 -31.71 -21.72 -0.62
N ILE A 269 -31.68 -20.55 -1.26
CA ILE A 269 -31.56 -19.25 -0.61
C ILE A 269 -32.94 -18.79 -0.13
N SER A 270 -33.07 -18.51 1.17
CA SER A 270 -34.32 -17.98 1.71
C SER A 270 -34.56 -16.52 1.23
N GLY A 271 -35.83 -16.08 1.19
CA GLY A 271 -36.13 -14.68 0.82
C GLY A 271 -35.41 -13.62 1.67
N PRO A 272 -35.30 -13.79 3.01
CA PRO A 272 -34.46 -12.94 3.85
C PRO A 272 -32.97 -12.96 3.48
N ASP A 273 -32.40 -14.13 3.19
CA ASP A 273 -30.99 -14.27 2.82
C ASP A 273 -30.69 -13.65 1.44
N TYR A 274 -31.59 -13.83 0.47
CA TYR A 274 -31.52 -13.17 -0.82
C TYR A 274 -31.56 -11.63 -0.68
N SER A 275 -32.34 -11.11 0.28
CA SER A 275 -32.36 -9.67 0.59
C SER A 275 -31.03 -9.16 1.14
N LEU A 276 -30.28 -9.99 1.88
CA LEU A 276 -28.93 -9.68 2.33
C LEU A 276 -27.91 -9.72 1.18
N ALA A 277 -28.04 -10.68 0.25
CA ALA A 277 -27.24 -10.70 -0.98
C ALA A 277 -27.44 -9.43 -1.81
N LYS A 278 -28.70 -8.96 -1.95
CA LYS A 278 -29.01 -7.68 -2.61
C LYS A 278 -28.37 -6.51 -1.88
N SER A 279 -28.45 -6.46 -0.55
CA SER A 279 -27.79 -5.44 0.27
C SER A 279 -26.28 -5.42 0.04
N PHE A 280 -25.62 -6.58 -0.05
CA PHE A 280 -24.21 -6.68 -0.38
C PHE A 280 -23.88 -6.04 -1.74
N LEU A 281 -24.65 -6.35 -2.79
CA LEU A 281 -24.48 -5.72 -4.12
C LEU A 281 -24.67 -4.21 -4.05
N GLN A 282 -25.69 -3.73 -3.34
CA GLN A 282 -25.97 -2.31 -3.18
C GLN A 282 -24.82 -1.58 -2.49
N GLU A 283 -24.32 -2.12 -1.38
CA GLU A 283 -23.22 -1.51 -0.64
C GLU A 283 -21.89 -1.60 -1.42
N PHE A 284 -21.70 -2.67 -2.19
CA PHE A 284 -20.55 -2.77 -3.10
C PHE A 284 -20.59 -1.68 -4.16
N VAL A 285 -21.72 -1.50 -4.82
CA VAL A 285 -21.89 -0.48 -5.86
C VAL A 285 -21.89 0.93 -5.25
N SER A 286 -22.42 1.11 -4.05
CA SER A 286 -22.52 2.41 -3.38
C SER A 286 -21.16 3.08 -3.22
N ASN A 287 -21.10 4.39 -3.50
CA ASN A 287 -19.85 5.17 -3.48
C ASN A 287 -18.78 4.68 -4.47
N THR A 288 -19.15 3.94 -5.51
CA THR A 288 -18.29 3.64 -6.67
C THR A 288 -18.71 4.52 -7.83
N SER A 289 -17.77 5.25 -8.43
CA SER A 289 -18.04 6.04 -9.62
C SER A 289 -18.26 5.13 -10.83
N ILE A 290 -19.38 5.33 -11.53
CA ILE A 290 -19.80 4.52 -12.67
C ILE A 290 -19.77 5.37 -13.92
N GLY A 291 -19.12 4.88 -14.97
CA GLY A 291 -19.02 5.62 -16.21
C GLY A 291 -18.11 4.96 -17.24
N LEU A 292 -18.11 5.51 -18.45
CA LEU A 292 -17.32 4.98 -19.59
C LEU A 292 -15.81 4.96 -19.32
N GLN A 293 -15.32 5.91 -18.51
CA GLN A 293 -13.92 6.05 -18.11
C GLN A 293 -13.70 5.67 -16.64
N GLU A 294 -14.71 5.06 -16.01
CA GLU A 294 -14.75 4.63 -14.62
C GLU A 294 -15.19 3.17 -14.54
N THR A 295 -15.79 2.73 -13.43
CA THR A 295 -16.13 1.33 -13.25
C THR A 295 -17.44 1.06 -13.98
N GLN A 296 -17.54 -0.07 -14.67
CA GLN A 296 -18.78 -0.53 -15.27
C GLN A 296 -19.23 -1.81 -14.58
N PHE A 297 -20.54 -1.97 -14.44
CA PHE A 297 -21.12 -3.13 -13.77
C PHE A 297 -22.04 -3.90 -14.68
N ALA A 298 -21.97 -5.22 -14.59
CA ALA A 298 -22.96 -6.14 -15.12
C ALA A 298 -23.52 -7.01 -13.99
N ILE A 299 -24.77 -7.46 -14.12
CA ILE A 299 -25.40 -8.36 -13.16
C ILE A 299 -26.01 -9.53 -13.92
N VAL A 300 -25.40 -10.70 -13.74
CA VAL A 300 -25.90 -11.98 -14.20
C VAL A 300 -26.56 -12.67 -13.03
N ARG A 301 -27.83 -13.05 -13.20
CA ARG A 301 -28.66 -13.71 -12.21
C ARG A 301 -28.85 -15.14 -12.66
N PHE A 302 -28.74 -16.11 -11.76
CA PHE A 302 -28.91 -17.51 -12.16
C PHE A 302 -29.63 -18.35 -11.13
N SER A 303 -30.38 -19.32 -11.62
CA SER A 303 -30.92 -20.45 -10.87
C SER A 303 -30.90 -21.69 -11.78
N THR A 304 -32.07 -22.21 -12.17
CA THR A 304 -32.22 -23.18 -13.27
C THR A 304 -31.81 -22.56 -14.61
N LEU A 305 -32.14 -21.29 -14.80
CA LEU A 305 -31.84 -20.50 -16.00
C LEU A 305 -30.86 -19.37 -15.66
N VAL A 306 -30.20 -18.84 -16.69
CA VAL A 306 -29.30 -17.69 -16.57
C VAL A 306 -29.94 -16.50 -17.25
N GLU A 307 -30.04 -15.38 -16.54
CA GLU A 307 -30.59 -14.13 -17.04
C GLU A 307 -29.61 -12.97 -16.83
N CYS A 308 -29.52 -12.07 -17.80
CA CYS A 308 -28.77 -10.84 -17.68
C CYS A 308 -29.56 -9.69 -18.31
N GLN A 309 -29.93 -8.71 -17.50
CA GLN A 309 -30.61 -7.49 -17.95
C GLN A 309 -29.74 -6.25 -17.75
N VAL A 310 -28.60 -6.40 -17.06
CA VAL A 310 -27.63 -5.33 -16.81
C VAL A 310 -26.30 -5.76 -17.39
N TYR A 311 -25.95 -5.14 -18.51
CA TYR A 311 -24.65 -5.22 -19.15
C TYR A 311 -23.82 -3.97 -18.82
N PHE A 312 -22.54 -3.97 -19.15
CA PHE A 312 -21.62 -2.87 -18.83
C PHE A 312 -22.04 -1.52 -19.43
N ASN A 313 -22.81 -1.52 -20.52
CA ASN A 313 -23.35 -0.32 -21.17
C ASN A 313 -24.82 0.00 -20.81
N THR A 314 -25.45 -0.73 -19.88
CA THR A 314 -26.87 -0.51 -19.51
C THR A 314 -27.06 0.73 -18.63
N TYR A 315 -26.23 0.90 -17.59
CA TYR A 315 -26.34 2.01 -16.66
C TYR A 315 -25.01 2.77 -16.55
N ASN A 316 -25.11 4.10 -16.50
CA ASN A 316 -23.98 5.00 -16.30
C ASN A 316 -24.09 5.81 -15.00
N LEU A 317 -25.12 5.54 -14.19
CA LEU A 317 -25.33 6.20 -12.90
C LEU A 317 -25.54 5.17 -11.80
N ASN A 318 -24.90 5.43 -10.66
CA ASN A 318 -24.98 4.63 -9.45
C ASN A 318 -26.44 4.42 -8.99
N SER A 319 -27.24 5.49 -9.01
CA SER A 319 -28.65 5.44 -8.62
C SER A 319 -29.51 4.53 -9.51
N GLN A 320 -29.25 4.46 -10.81
CA GLN A 320 -29.99 3.58 -11.72
C GLN A 320 -29.70 2.11 -11.42
N LEU A 321 -28.42 1.77 -11.21
CA LEU A 321 -28.02 0.42 -10.86
C LEU A 321 -28.58 0.00 -9.49
N ILE A 322 -28.53 0.88 -8.48
CA ILE A 322 -29.13 0.63 -7.17
C ILE A 322 -30.65 0.41 -7.28
N ASN A 323 -31.35 1.22 -8.07
CA ASN A 323 -32.79 1.05 -8.31
C ASN A 323 -33.12 -0.29 -8.97
N TYR A 324 -32.31 -0.71 -9.95
CA TYR A 324 -32.45 -2.03 -10.55
C TYR A 324 -32.23 -3.13 -9.51
N ILE A 325 -31.13 -3.08 -8.74
CA ILE A 325 -30.85 -4.06 -7.68
C ILE A 325 -32.04 -4.14 -6.71
N ASN A 326 -32.59 -3.00 -6.27
CA ASN A 326 -33.79 -2.95 -5.43
C ASN A 326 -34.99 -3.67 -6.04
N SER A 327 -35.20 -3.55 -7.35
CA SER A 327 -36.32 -4.17 -8.06
C SER A 327 -36.16 -5.67 -8.34
N MET A 328 -34.96 -6.24 -8.19
CA MET A 328 -34.75 -7.67 -8.49
C MET A 328 -35.59 -8.56 -7.58
N SER A 329 -36.24 -9.56 -8.18
CA SER A 329 -37.03 -10.59 -7.50
C SER A 329 -36.43 -11.96 -7.76
N GLN A 330 -36.15 -12.72 -6.71
CA GLN A 330 -35.50 -14.04 -6.77
C GLN A 330 -36.18 -14.96 -7.80
N LEU A 331 -35.39 -15.53 -8.72
CA LEU A 331 -35.90 -16.42 -9.78
C LEU A 331 -36.47 -17.74 -9.26
N GLN A 332 -35.92 -18.28 -8.16
CA GLN A 332 -36.21 -19.64 -7.66
C GLN A 332 -35.75 -20.74 -8.64
N GLY A 333 -35.68 -21.99 -8.17
CA GLY A 333 -35.26 -23.15 -8.97
C GLY A 333 -33.97 -23.81 -8.48
N SER A 334 -33.28 -24.50 -9.39
CA SER A 334 -32.01 -25.20 -9.10
C SER A 334 -30.79 -24.28 -9.19
N THR A 335 -29.57 -24.82 -9.12
CA THR A 335 -28.31 -24.07 -9.06
C THR A 335 -27.38 -24.49 -10.22
N ASN A 336 -27.28 -23.65 -11.26
CA ASN A 336 -26.49 -23.94 -12.47
C ASN A 336 -25.29 -23.00 -12.66
N THR A 337 -24.34 -23.07 -11.73
CA THR A 337 -23.15 -22.19 -11.67
C THR A 337 -22.29 -22.26 -12.93
N ALA A 338 -22.09 -23.46 -13.49
CA ALA A 338 -21.31 -23.65 -14.72
C ALA A 338 -21.90 -22.86 -15.90
N SER A 339 -23.24 -22.89 -16.06
CA SER A 339 -23.90 -22.15 -17.15
C SER A 339 -23.82 -20.65 -16.94
N ALA A 340 -23.90 -20.18 -15.69
CA ALA A 340 -23.79 -18.76 -15.37
C ALA A 340 -22.39 -18.20 -15.71
N ILE A 341 -21.33 -18.95 -15.37
CA ILE A 341 -19.94 -18.60 -15.70
C ILE A 341 -19.75 -18.57 -17.24
N ASN A 342 -20.18 -19.62 -17.94
CA ASN A 342 -20.08 -19.70 -19.40
C ASN A 342 -20.85 -18.58 -20.11
N PHE A 343 -22.07 -18.30 -19.65
CA PHE A 343 -22.90 -17.21 -20.18
C PHE A 343 -22.21 -15.87 -19.98
N THR A 344 -21.62 -15.62 -18.81
CA THR A 344 -20.94 -14.37 -18.50
C THR A 344 -19.75 -14.16 -19.43
N LEU A 345 -18.89 -15.16 -19.59
CA LEU A 345 -17.75 -15.10 -20.51
C LEU A 345 -18.21 -14.88 -21.96
N SER A 346 -19.24 -15.63 -22.39
CA SER A 346 -19.69 -15.64 -23.78
C SER A 346 -20.56 -14.46 -24.17
N ASN A 347 -21.26 -13.81 -23.24
CA ASN A 347 -22.28 -12.81 -23.56
C ASN A 347 -22.09 -11.47 -22.84
N VAL A 348 -21.45 -11.43 -21.68
CA VAL A 348 -21.27 -10.19 -20.92
C VAL A 348 -19.95 -9.51 -21.25
N PHE A 349 -18.86 -10.26 -21.33
CA PHE A 349 -17.53 -9.74 -21.71
C PHE A 349 -17.33 -9.53 -23.22
N LYS A 350 -18.37 -8.99 -23.89
CA LYS A 350 -18.35 -8.60 -25.31
C LYS A 350 -18.34 -7.08 -25.47
N ASN A 351 -17.69 -6.61 -26.54
CA ASN A 351 -17.72 -5.19 -26.90
C ASN A 351 -19.16 -4.70 -27.17
N THR A 352 -19.99 -5.54 -27.78
CA THR A 352 -21.42 -5.23 -28.04
C THR A 352 -22.24 -5.00 -26.77
N THR A 353 -21.79 -5.52 -25.63
CA THR A 353 -22.40 -5.37 -24.30
C THR A 353 -21.61 -4.41 -23.41
N GLY A 354 -20.72 -3.61 -24.00
CA GLY A 354 -19.97 -2.55 -23.32
C GLY A 354 -18.68 -2.99 -22.64
N ALA A 355 -18.27 -4.26 -22.72
CA ALA A 355 -17.01 -4.70 -22.15
C ALA A 355 -15.84 -4.07 -22.91
N ARG A 356 -14.92 -3.46 -22.17
CA ARG A 356 -13.80 -2.71 -22.73
C ARG A 356 -12.64 -3.64 -23.06
N ASN A 357 -11.83 -3.23 -24.04
CA ASN A 357 -10.69 -4.02 -24.49
C ASN A 357 -9.69 -4.15 -23.33
N PRO A 358 -9.37 -5.38 -22.87
CA PRO A 358 -8.54 -5.56 -21.70
C PRO A 358 -7.16 -4.96 -21.93
N SER A 359 -6.60 -5.08 -23.15
CA SER A 359 -5.29 -4.55 -23.56
C SER A 359 -5.08 -3.05 -23.36
N LEU A 360 -6.16 -2.29 -23.13
CA LEU A 360 -6.14 -0.87 -22.77
C LEU A 360 -6.08 -0.67 -21.25
N GLY A 361 -5.67 -1.70 -20.49
CA GLY A 361 -5.49 -1.62 -19.05
C GLY A 361 -6.79 -1.54 -18.24
N TYR A 362 -7.91 -2.00 -18.78
CA TYR A 362 -9.15 -2.14 -18.01
C TYR A 362 -9.14 -3.46 -17.23
N GLY A 363 -9.37 -3.39 -15.92
CA GLY A 363 -9.53 -4.59 -15.09
C GLY A 363 -10.79 -5.35 -15.51
N ARG A 364 -10.74 -6.67 -15.62
CA ARG A 364 -11.92 -7.52 -15.86
C ARG A 364 -12.12 -8.43 -14.67
N ILE A 365 -13.26 -8.28 -14.00
CA ILE A 365 -13.51 -8.92 -12.71
C ILE A 365 -14.87 -9.59 -12.73
N VAL A 366 -14.93 -10.79 -12.18
CA VAL A 366 -16.18 -11.50 -11.89
C VAL A 366 -16.25 -11.77 -10.40
N ILE A 367 -17.40 -11.49 -9.79
CA ILE A 367 -17.68 -11.82 -8.39
C ILE A 367 -18.86 -12.78 -8.39
N VAL A 368 -18.60 -14.05 -8.03
CA VAL A 368 -19.62 -15.10 -7.90
C VAL A 368 -20.10 -15.15 -6.46
N ILE A 369 -21.41 -15.07 -6.23
CA ILE A 369 -22.05 -15.23 -4.91
C ILE A 369 -23.01 -16.42 -5.00
N THR A 370 -22.77 -17.44 -4.17
CA THR A 370 -23.49 -18.72 -4.20
C THR A 370 -23.63 -19.32 -2.80
N ASP A 371 -24.70 -20.03 -2.49
CA ASP A 371 -24.84 -20.85 -1.26
C ASP A 371 -24.80 -22.36 -1.54
N GLY A 372 -25.00 -22.75 -2.80
CA GLY A 372 -25.02 -24.14 -3.23
C GLY A 372 -23.67 -24.65 -3.73
N ASN A 373 -23.44 -25.95 -3.54
CA ASN A 373 -22.49 -26.69 -4.36
C ASN A 373 -23.07 -26.80 -5.78
N SER A 374 -22.27 -26.60 -6.82
CA SER A 374 -22.75 -26.73 -8.19
C SER A 374 -23.26 -28.15 -8.44
N ASN A 375 -24.37 -28.26 -9.18
CA ASN A 375 -24.86 -29.54 -9.68
C ASN A 375 -23.84 -30.26 -10.59
N ASN A 376 -22.85 -29.53 -11.12
CA ASN A 376 -21.78 -30.09 -11.93
C ASN A 376 -20.43 -29.40 -11.63
N PRO A 377 -19.71 -29.84 -10.57
CA PRO A 377 -18.46 -29.22 -10.15
C PRO A 377 -17.35 -29.27 -11.22
N SER A 378 -17.26 -30.36 -11.99
CA SER A 378 -16.26 -30.51 -13.07
C SER A 378 -16.47 -29.51 -14.20
N ASN A 379 -17.72 -29.32 -14.64
CA ASN A 379 -18.04 -28.31 -15.65
C ASN A 379 -17.84 -26.89 -15.11
N THR A 380 -18.11 -26.68 -13.82
CA THR A 380 -17.89 -25.38 -13.16
C THR A 380 -16.41 -25.02 -13.12
N ALA A 381 -15.55 -25.98 -12.75
CA ALA A 381 -14.10 -25.79 -12.76
C ALA A 381 -13.56 -25.48 -14.17
N SER A 382 -14.08 -26.19 -15.19
CA SER A 382 -13.67 -25.98 -16.59
C SER A 382 -14.07 -24.59 -17.10
N ALA A 383 -15.34 -24.20 -16.87
CA ALA A 383 -15.85 -22.88 -17.22
C ALA A 383 -15.07 -21.74 -16.54
N ALA A 384 -14.76 -21.91 -15.25
CA ALA A 384 -14.01 -20.91 -14.50
C ALA A 384 -12.54 -20.82 -14.96
N LEU A 385 -11.93 -21.95 -15.34
CA LEU A 385 -10.59 -21.97 -15.92
C LEU A 385 -10.54 -21.21 -17.24
N GLU A 386 -11.51 -21.40 -18.13
CA GLU A 386 -11.61 -20.64 -19.38
C GLU A 386 -11.77 -19.14 -19.13
N MET A 387 -12.61 -18.76 -18.16
CA MET A 387 -12.78 -17.37 -17.74
C MET A 387 -11.46 -16.76 -17.24
N ARG A 388 -10.70 -17.46 -16.40
CA ARG A 388 -9.40 -16.98 -15.91
C ARG A 388 -8.35 -16.90 -17.02
N ASN A 389 -8.32 -17.89 -17.92
CA ASN A 389 -7.42 -17.87 -19.09
C ASN A 389 -7.73 -16.71 -20.05
N ALA A 390 -8.96 -16.19 -20.04
CA ALA A 390 -9.35 -14.97 -20.76
C ALA A 390 -8.91 -13.67 -20.05
N GLY A 391 -8.08 -13.75 -19.00
CA GLY A 391 -7.55 -12.60 -18.26
C GLY A 391 -8.55 -11.98 -17.29
N ILE A 392 -9.60 -12.72 -16.90
CA ILE A 392 -10.64 -12.25 -15.97
C ILE A 392 -10.29 -12.73 -14.56
N THR A 393 -10.19 -11.80 -13.61
CA THR A 393 -10.00 -12.12 -12.20
C THR A 393 -11.33 -12.54 -11.57
N VAL A 394 -11.38 -13.73 -10.99
CA VAL A 394 -12.61 -14.29 -10.42
C VAL A 394 -12.52 -14.32 -8.90
N TYR A 395 -13.52 -13.74 -8.24
CA TYR A 395 -13.79 -13.82 -6.81
C TYR A 395 -14.93 -14.80 -6.57
N ALA A 396 -14.76 -15.72 -5.64
CA ALA A 396 -15.76 -16.72 -5.28
C ALA A 396 -16.19 -16.52 -3.82
N ILE A 397 -17.44 -16.11 -3.63
CA ILE A 397 -18.08 -15.92 -2.33
C ILE A 397 -19.08 -17.06 -2.14
N GLY A 398 -18.75 -17.98 -1.24
CA GLY A 398 -19.60 -19.11 -0.90
C GLY A 398 -20.18 -18.97 0.49
N VAL A 399 -21.50 -18.89 0.62
CA VAL A 399 -22.18 -18.66 1.91
C VAL A 399 -22.64 -19.97 2.52
N GLY A 400 -22.36 -20.19 3.80
CA GLY A 400 -22.80 -21.39 4.52
C GLY A 400 -21.99 -22.65 4.17
N ALA A 401 -22.67 -23.80 4.14
CA ALA A 401 -22.03 -25.11 4.01
C ALA A 401 -21.64 -25.42 2.56
N ILE A 402 -20.50 -24.88 2.11
CA ILE A 402 -19.99 -25.02 0.74
C ILE A 402 -18.63 -25.72 0.67
N THR A 403 -18.37 -26.43 -0.44
CA THR A 403 -17.10 -27.11 -0.68
C THR A 403 -16.00 -26.11 -1.08
N TYR A 404 -15.04 -25.85 -0.17
CA TYR A 404 -13.95 -24.91 -0.41
C TYR A 404 -13.15 -25.19 -1.71
N SER A 405 -12.92 -26.47 -2.04
CA SER A 405 -12.18 -26.82 -3.26
C SER A 405 -12.91 -26.41 -4.55
N GLU A 406 -14.25 -26.38 -4.52
CA GLU A 406 -15.04 -25.88 -5.64
C GLU A 406 -14.87 -24.36 -5.81
N LEU A 407 -14.96 -23.60 -4.71
CA LEU A 407 -14.71 -22.15 -4.75
C LEU A 407 -13.28 -21.82 -5.18
N LEU A 408 -12.30 -22.60 -4.73
CA LEU A 408 -10.91 -22.46 -5.17
C LEU A 408 -10.76 -22.74 -6.66
N ASN A 409 -11.47 -23.74 -7.20
CA ASN A 409 -11.49 -24.01 -8.64
C ASN A 409 -12.18 -22.89 -9.43
N ILE A 410 -13.13 -22.16 -8.83
CA ILE A 410 -13.76 -20.98 -9.44
C ILE A 410 -12.81 -19.77 -9.40
N ALA A 411 -12.22 -19.48 -8.25
CA ALA A 411 -11.39 -18.29 -8.04
C ALA A 411 -9.96 -18.44 -8.61
N GLY A 412 -9.43 -19.67 -8.67
CA GLY A 412 -8.06 -20.00 -9.09
C GLY A 412 -6.97 -19.72 -8.04
N THR A 413 -7.27 -18.93 -7.00
CA THR A 413 -6.34 -18.60 -5.91
C THR A 413 -7.07 -18.49 -4.57
N PRO A 414 -6.49 -18.95 -3.44
CA PRO A 414 -7.08 -18.81 -2.12
C PRO A 414 -7.41 -17.36 -1.73
N ASN A 415 -6.63 -16.39 -2.22
CA ASN A 415 -6.80 -14.97 -1.87
C ASN A 415 -8.12 -14.37 -2.38
N ASN A 416 -8.76 -15.03 -3.34
CA ASN A 416 -10.01 -14.58 -3.96
C ASN A 416 -11.22 -15.43 -3.52
N VAL A 417 -11.03 -16.32 -2.54
CA VAL A 417 -12.10 -17.15 -1.96
C VAL A 417 -12.56 -16.55 -0.64
N PHE A 418 -13.86 -16.38 -0.48
CA PHE A 418 -14.49 -15.87 0.74
C PHE A 418 -15.61 -16.82 1.17
N THR A 419 -15.58 -17.23 2.43
CA THR A 419 -16.53 -18.20 3.01
C THR A 419 -17.21 -17.64 4.25
N PRO A 420 -18.14 -16.67 4.11
CA PRO A 420 -18.97 -16.25 5.23
C PRO A 420 -19.87 -17.40 5.71
N ASP A 421 -20.02 -17.57 7.02
CA ASP A 421 -20.83 -18.63 7.61
C ASP A 421 -22.32 -18.44 7.33
N THR A 422 -22.79 -17.18 7.29
CA THR A 422 -24.17 -16.82 7.00
C THR A 422 -24.27 -15.61 6.06
N TYR A 423 -25.44 -15.36 5.48
CA TYR A 423 -25.66 -14.17 4.64
C TYR A 423 -25.52 -12.86 5.43
N GLN A 424 -25.73 -12.88 6.74
CA GLN A 424 -25.49 -11.73 7.62
C GLN A 424 -23.99 -11.36 7.66
N ASP A 425 -23.11 -12.35 7.51
CA ASP A 425 -21.66 -12.15 7.57
C ASP A 425 -21.07 -11.58 6.28
N LEU A 426 -21.87 -11.43 5.21
CA LEU A 426 -21.44 -10.76 3.96
C LEU A 426 -20.91 -9.34 4.21
N VAL A 427 -21.45 -8.64 5.22
CA VAL A 427 -20.98 -7.30 5.63
C VAL A 427 -19.53 -7.32 6.08
N ASN A 428 -19.04 -8.42 6.66
CA ASN A 428 -17.69 -8.54 7.19
C ASN A 428 -16.63 -8.64 6.09
N ILE A 429 -17.00 -9.20 4.93
CA ILE A 429 -16.08 -9.40 3.80
C ILE A 429 -16.16 -8.27 2.77
N LEU A 430 -17.24 -7.49 2.77
CA LEU A 430 -17.54 -6.46 1.75
C LEU A 430 -16.36 -5.52 1.49
N ALA A 431 -15.77 -4.94 2.54
CA ALA A 431 -14.67 -4.00 2.40
C ALA A 431 -13.44 -4.66 1.73
N THR A 432 -13.14 -5.90 2.11
CA THR A 432 -12.01 -6.66 1.57
C THR A 432 -12.22 -7.06 0.12
N VAL A 433 -13.40 -7.62 -0.21
CA VAL A 433 -13.76 -7.97 -1.60
C VAL A 433 -13.72 -6.72 -2.47
N LYS A 434 -14.33 -5.62 -2.03
CA LYS A 434 -14.36 -4.36 -2.80
C LYS A 434 -12.98 -3.80 -3.04
N LYS A 435 -12.16 -3.72 -1.99
CA LYS A 435 -10.77 -3.22 -2.07
C LYS A 435 -9.93 -4.05 -3.03
N THR A 436 -9.96 -5.38 -2.90
CA THR A 436 -9.15 -6.27 -3.73
C THR A 436 -9.63 -6.26 -5.18
N ALA A 437 -10.94 -6.38 -5.41
CA ALA A 437 -11.52 -6.30 -6.75
C ALA A 437 -11.15 -4.96 -7.41
N CYS A 438 -11.38 -3.84 -6.72
CA CYS A 438 -11.05 -2.52 -7.26
C CYS A 438 -9.56 -2.15 -7.24
N SER A 439 -8.68 -3.04 -6.80
CA SER A 439 -7.23 -2.89 -6.98
C SER A 439 -6.69 -3.86 -8.04
N THR A 440 -7.57 -4.63 -8.70
CA THR A 440 -7.17 -5.57 -9.74
C THR A 440 -6.50 -4.79 -10.89
N PRO A 441 -5.25 -5.10 -11.24
CA PRO A 441 -4.58 -4.46 -12.36
C PRO A 441 -5.22 -4.87 -13.69
N GLY A 442 -5.38 -3.91 -14.58
CA GLY A 442 -5.84 -4.17 -15.95
C GLY A 442 -4.70 -4.62 -16.85
N GLN A 443 -4.98 -5.46 -17.83
CA GLN A 443 -3.95 -6.01 -18.70
C GLN A 443 -3.47 -4.97 -19.71
N SER A 444 -2.25 -4.48 -19.61
CA SER A 444 -1.62 -3.70 -20.68
C SER A 444 -0.89 -4.65 -21.61
N SER A 445 -1.10 -4.53 -22.92
CA SER A 445 -0.30 -5.27 -23.89
C SER A 445 0.94 -4.48 -24.31
N VAL A 446 2.06 -5.17 -24.50
CA VAL A 446 3.30 -4.57 -25.00
C VAL A 446 3.06 -3.97 -26.39
N ASN A 447 3.63 -2.80 -26.64
CA ASN A 447 3.51 -1.97 -27.85
C ASN A 447 2.11 -1.43 -28.15
N ILE A 448 1.16 -1.55 -27.22
CA ILE A 448 -0.15 -0.90 -27.31
C ILE A 448 -0.14 0.39 -26.50
N GLU A 449 -0.52 1.49 -27.16
CA GLU A 449 -0.68 2.78 -26.52
C GLU A 449 -2.07 2.87 -25.88
N THR A 450 -2.11 3.28 -24.62
CA THR A 450 -3.31 3.33 -23.80
C THR A 450 -3.53 4.75 -23.31
N LYS A 451 -4.68 5.34 -23.65
CA LYS A 451 -5.09 6.61 -23.08
C LYS A 451 -5.63 6.40 -21.67
N VAL A 452 -5.07 7.13 -20.71
CA VAL A 452 -5.36 6.97 -19.28
C VAL A 452 -5.70 8.31 -18.66
N ASN A 453 -6.93 8.45 -18.15
CA ASN A 453 -7.33 9.59 -17.33
C ASN A 453 -6.93 9.33 -15.87
N LEU A 454 -6.22 10.25 -15.23
CA LEU A 454 -5.74 10.14 -13.86
C LEU A 454 -6.33 11.27 -13.03
N VAL A 455 -7.02 10.92 -11.94
CA VAL A 455 -7.44 11.88 -10.92
C VAL A 455 -6.29 12.07 -9.91
N GLU A 456 -6.16 13.25 -9.32
CA GLU A 456 -5.13 13.53 -8.32
C GLU A 456 -5.14 12.47 -7.20
N LYS A 457 -3.97 11.88 -6.94
CA LYS A 457 -3.74 10.82 -5.94
C LYS A 457 -4.54 9.52 -6.15
N GLN A 458 -5.17 9.34 -7.31
CA GLN A 458 -5.81 8.09 -7.67
C GLN A 458 -4.88 7.23 -8.52
N TYR A 459 -4.70 5.97 -8.15
CA TYR A 459 -3.82 5.04 -8.82
C TYR A 459 -4.55 4.24 -9.90
N LYS A 460 -3.96 4.09 -11.07
CA LYS A 460 -4.40 3.10 -12.04
C LYS A 460 -3.36 1.99 -12.12
N PHE A 461 -3.80 0.76 -11.86
CA PHE A 461 -2.93 -0.42 -11.81
C PHE A 461 -3.01 -1.20 -13.12
N PHE A 462 -1.86 -1.68 -13.55
CA PHE A 462 -1.69 -2.41 -14.79
C PHE A 462 -0.82 -3.65 -14.56
N MET A 463 -1.05 -4.68 -15.36
CA MET A 463 -0.18 -5.84 -15.46
C MET A 463 0.20 -6.06 -16.93
N THR A 464 1.37 -6.60 -17.19
CA THR A 464 1.81 -6.98 -18.54
C THR A 464 2.70 -8.21 -18.46
N ASN A 465 2.56 -9.08 -19.46
CA ASN A 465 3.58 -10.10 -19.72
C ASN A 465 4.79 -9.43 -20.39
N PHE A 466 5.97 -9.97 -20.18
CA PHE A 466 7.21 -9.44 -20.76
C PHE A 466 8.20 -10.56 -21.12
N ASP A 467 9.27 -10.22 -21.85
CA ASP A 467 10.31 -11.18 -22.27
C ASP A 467 11.45 -11.32 -21.24
N ASP A 468 12.61 -11.84 -21.62
CA ASP A 468 13.72 -12.04 -20.68
C ASP A 468 14.42 -10.74 -20.25
N ASN A 469 14.08 -9.60 -20.87
CA ASN A 469 14.79 -8.34 -20.65
C ASN A 469 14.09 -7.41 -19.65
N GLY A 470 12.80 -7.63 -19.36
CA GLY A 470 11.98 -6.73 -18.58
C GLY A 470 11.25 -5.67 -19.43
N ILE A 471 10.71 -4.63 -18.80
CA ILE A 471 9.86 -3.62 -19.45
C ILE A 471 10.32 -2.19 -19.24
N LYS A 472 9.97 -1.33 -20.21
CA LYS A 472 9.93 0.12 -20.10
C LYS A 472 8.47 0.57 -20.21
N VAL A 473 8.04 1.43 -19.30
CA VAL A 473 6.75 2.11 -19.37
C VAL A 473 7.01 3.59 -19.63
N SER A 474 6.68 4.03 -20.84
CA SER A 474 6.78 5.43 -21.27
C SER A 474 5.42 6.11 -21.25
N MET A 475 5.41 7.44 -21.18
CA MET A 475 4.18 8.22 -21.24
C MET A 475 4.37 9.52 -22.02
N GLU A 476 3.33 9.92 -22.76
CA GLU A 476 3.20 11.24 -23.33
C GLU A 476 2.28 12.10 -22.46
N ASN A 477 2.57 13.41 -22.40
CA ASN A 477 1.92 14.37 -21.50
C ASN A 477 2.03 13.97 -20.02
N GLY A 478 3.16 13.39 -19.60
CA GLY A 478 3.33 12.85 -18.24
C GLY A 478 3.83 13.83 -17.18
N ASP A 479 3.91 15.12 -17.43
CA ASP A 479 4.63 16.13 -16.61
C ASP A 479 4.21 16.19 -15.12
N LYS A 480 3.05 15.64 -14.78
CA LYS A 480 2.51 15.53 -13.40
C LYS A 480 2.25 14.09 -12.97
N VAL A 481 2.81 13.11 -13.67
CA VAL A 481 2.55 11.70 -13.44
C VAL A 481 3.79 11.01 -12.90
N GLN A 482 3.56 10.20 -11.88
CA GLN A 482 4.55 9.34 -11.27
C GLN A 482 4.18 7.88 -11.56
N LEU A 483 5.17 7.08 -11.98
CA LEU A 483 5.00 5.64 -12.18
C LEU A 483 5.67 4.83 -11.07
N TYR A 484 5.05 3.71 -10.72
CA TYR A 484 5.57 2.69 -9.79
C TYR A 484 5.50 1.32 -10.46
N GLY A 485 6.47 0.45 -10.21
CA GLY A 485 6.56 -0.88 -10.80
C GLY A 485 6.97 -1.93 -9.79
N SER A 486 6.48 -3.17 -9.95
CA SER A 486 6.88 -4.31 -9.14
C SER A 486 6.71 -5.63 -9.89
N TYR A 487 7.53 -6.62 -9.56
CA TYR A 487 7.32 -8.01 -9.98
C TYR A 487 6.54 -8.83 -8.95
N PHE A 488 6.39 -8.31 -7.74
CA PHE A 488 5.82 -9.05 -6.59
C PHE A 488 4.50 -8.45 -6.10
N ALA A 489 4.36 -7.13 -6.17
CA ALA A 489 3.16 -6.41 -5.77
C ALA A 489 2.21 -6.24 -6.96
N THR A 490 1.01 -6.80 -6.88
CA THR A 490 0.02 -6.74 -7.97
C THR A 490 -0.61 -5.36 -8.17
N ALA A 491 -0.58 -4.52 -7.13
CA ALA A 491 -1.07 -3.15 -7.14
C ALA A 491 0.03 -2.22 -6.61
N PRO A 492 1.13 -2.02 -7.35
CA PRO A 492 2.25 -1.23 -6.85
C PRO A 492 1.83 0.23 -6.75
N TYR A 493 2.25 0.92 -5.70
CA TYR A 493 1.90 2.32 -5.44
C TYR A 493 3.04 3.00 -4.70
N GLU A 494 2.83 4.23 -4.23
CA GLU A 494 3.90 4.97 -3.55
C GLU A 494 4.53 4.24 -2.37
N LEU A 495 3.78 3.29 -1.79
CA LEU A 495 4.24 2.49 -0.67
C LEU A 495 4.62 1.06 -0.98
N GLN A 496 4.47 0.58 -2.20
CA GLN A 496 4.76 -0.81 -2.49
C GLN A 496 5.25 -0.89 -3.93
N TYR A 497 6.56 -0.87 -4.13
CA TYR A 497 7.17 -0.92 -5.46
C TYR A 497 8.60 -1.47 -5.38
N ASP A 498 9.05 -2.07 -6.48
CA ASP A 498 10.46 -2.44 -6.69
C ASP A 498 11.17 -1.36 -7.54
N PHE A 499 10.41 -0.69 -8.41
CA PHE A 499 10.88 0.35 -9.33
C PHE A 499 10.00 1.60 -9.26
N LYS A 500 10.59 2.76 -9.48
CA LYS A 500 9.89 4.06 -9.50
C LYS A 500 10.53 4.98 -10.53
N SER A 501 9.74 5.74 -11.29
CA SER A 501 10.25 6.79 -12.18
C SER A 501 10.55 8.09 -11.42
N SER A 502 11.06 9.13 -12.07
CA SER A 502 10.80 10.50 -11.60
C SER A 502 9.47 10.99 -12.18
N VAL A 503 8.91 12.08 -11.65
CA VAL A 503 7.69 12.68 -12.20
C VAL A 503 7.95 13.10 -13.66
N GLY A 504 7.09 12.67 -14.58
CA GLY A 504 7.23 12.91 -16.03
C GLY A 504 8.22 12.02 -16.77
N GLU A 505 8.96 11.16 -16.07
CA GLU A 505 9.96 10.28 -16.66
C GLU A 505 9.43 8.85 -16.88
N SER A 506 10.03 8.12 -17.81
CA SER A 506 9.70 6.71 -18.04
C SER A 506 10.10 5.82 -16.84
N LEU A 507 9.36 4.74 -16.63
CA LEU A 507 9.69 3.70 -15.67
C LEU A 507 10.46 2.57 -16.36
N TYR A 508 11.54 2.11 -15.74
CA TYR A 508 12.37 1.02 -16.24
C TYR A 508 12.36 -0.12 -15.21
N MET A 509 11.99 -1.32 -15.66
CA MET A 509 11.93 -2.54 -14.85
C MET A 509 12.76 -3.62 -15.55
N PRO A 510 14.08 -3.70 -15.32
CA PRO A 510 14.90 -4.82 -15.81
C PRO A 510 14.48 -6.13 -15.15
N PHE A 511 14.57 -7.25 -15.88
CA PHE A 511 14.32 -8.58 -15.33
C PHE A 511 15.63 -9.34 -15.08
N TYR A 512 15.64 -10.16 -14.03
CA TYR A 512 16.73 -11.07 -13.70
C TYR A 512 16.12 -12.44 -13.39
N ASP A 513 16.66 -13.51 -13.99
CA ASP A 513 16.13 -14.89 -13.95
C ASP A 513 15.86 -15.46 -12.54
N LEU A 514 16.33 -14.81 -11.48
CA LEU A 514 16.13 -15.23 -10.09
C LEU A 514 14.90 -14.62 -9.41
N LEU A 515 14.08 -13.81 -10.10
CA LEU A 515 13.08 -12.95 -9.47
C LEU A 515 11.61 -13.37 -9.68
N ASN A 516 11.22 -13.97 -10.81
CA ASN A 516 9.81 -14.29 -11.07
C ASN A 516 9.64 -15.34 -12.19
N ASP A 517 9.20 -16.55 -11.85
CA ASP A 517 8.98 -17.64 -12.82
C ASP A 517 7.83 -17.38 -13.80
N THR A 518 6.93 -16.43 -13.51
CA THR A 518 5.72 -16.17 -14.32
C THR A 518 5.87 -15.10 -15.40
N LYS A 519 6.98 -14.33 -15.40
CA LYS A 519 7.25 -13.20 -16.33
C LYS A 519 6.08 -12.20 -16.45
N ILE A 520 5.49 -11.84 -15.31
CA ILE A 520 4.46 -10.80 -15.19
C ILE A 520 5.03 -9.60 -14.45
N ALA A 521 4.87 -8.42 -15.02
CA ALA A 521 5.22 -7.14 -14.41
C ALA A 521 3.94 -6.39 -14.06
N TYR A 522 3.93 -5.80 -12.87
CA TYR A 522 2.86 -4.94 -12.40
C TYR A 522 3.38 -3.50 -12.33
N PHE A 523 2.55 -2.54 -12.71
CA PHE A 523 2.90 -1.13 -12.59
C PHE A 523 1.67 -0.28 -12.34
N SER A 524 1.88 0.96 -11.93
CA SER A 524 0.81 1.93 -11.75
C SER A 524 1.20 3.32 -12.21
N ALA A 525 0.17 4.12 -12.48
CA ALA A 525 0.28 5.53 -12.76
C ALA A 525 -0.59 6.32 -11.78
N VAL A 526 -0.07 7.44 -11.29
CA VAL A 526 -0.80 8.38 -10.43
C VAL A 526 -0.48 9.81 -10.81
N SER A 527 -1.50 10.67 -10.84
CA SER A 527 -1.31 12.12 -10.96
C SER A 527 -0.91 12.70 -9.60
N VAL A 528 0.23 13.37 -9.53
CA VAL A 528 0.72 14.02 -8.29
C VAL A 528 -0.01 15.35 -8.01
N SER A 529 -0.69 15.92 -9.02
CA SER A 529 -1.46 17.16 -8.88
C SER A 529 -2.50 17.31 -9.99
N GLY A 530 -3.75 17.58 -9.63
CA GLY A 530 -4.86 17.79 -10.58
C GLY A 530 -5.27 16.54 -11.36
N GLU A 531 -6.36 16.67 -12.11
CA GLU A 531 -6.76 15.68 -13.10
C GLU A 531 -5.90 15.83 -14.36
N HIS A 532 -5.42 14.71 -14.90
CA HIS A 532 -4.47 14.70 -16.00
C HIS A 532 -4.71 13.51 -16.92
N THR A 533 -4.55 13.68 -18.22
CA THR A 533 -4.71 12.60 -19.20
C THR A 533 -3.38 12.32 -19.88
N ILE A 534 -2.96 11.07 -19.87
CA ILE A 534 -1.70 10.62 -20.50
C ILE A 534 -1.96 9.57 -21.57
N ASN A 535 -1.01 9.43 -22.48
CA ASN A 535 -0.90 8.22 -23.29
C ASN A 535 0.24 7.37 -22.73
N LEU A 536 -0.07 6.18 -22.25
CA LEU A 536 0.88 5.24 -21.66
C LEU A 536 1.25 4.16 -22.68
N LYS A 537 2.52 3.82 -22.78
CA LYS A 537 3.01 2.76 -23.67
C LYS A 537 4.01 1.87 -22.96
N VAL A 538 3.76 0.56 -23.01
CA VAL A 538 4.66 -0.48 -22.50
C VAL A 538 5.49 -1.03 -23.65
N THR A 539 6.80 -1.18 -23.48
CA THR A 539 7.70 -1.82 -24.44
C THR A 539 8.64 -2.77 -23.72
N ASN A 540 9.05 -3.88 -24.35
CA ASN A 540 10.14 -4.68 -23.81
C ASN A 540 11.44 -3.89 -23.83
N LEU A 541 12.27 -4.10 -22.81
CA LEU A 541 13.64 -3.58 -22.82
C LEU A 541 14.44 -4.29 -23.90
N LYS A 542 15.35 -3.56 -24.55
CA LYS A 542 16.29 -4.12 -25.51
C LYS A 542 17.64 -4.39 -24.84
N VAL A 543 18.31 -5.45 -25.26
CA VAL A 543 19.70 -5.74 -24.89
C VAL A 543 20.63 -4.73 -25.57
N CYS A 544 21.36 -3.94 -24.80
CA CYS A 544 22.35 -2.99 -25.32
C CYS A 544 23.43 -3.70 -26.14
N GLN A 545 23.71 -3.21 -27.34
CA GLN A 545 25.01 -3.43 -28.00
C GLN A 545 26.04 -2.33 -27.63
N ASP A 546 25.57 -1.17 -27.17
CA ASP A 546 26.41 0.00 -26.84
C ASP A 546 26.01 0.69 -25.54
N ALA A 547 27.00 1.23 -24.82
CA ALA A 547 26.84 1.82 -23.47
C ALA A 547 26.12 3.19 -23.44
N LEU A 548 25.88 3.80 -24.60
CA LEU A 548 25.35 5.16 -24.74
C LEU A 548 23.86 5.21 -25.12
N ASP A 549 23.23 4.05 -25.34
CA ASP A 549 21.81 4.00 -25.71
C ASP A 549 20.92 4.23 -24.48
N LYS A 550 20.30 5.41 -24.42
CA LYS A 550 19.44 5.86 -23.30
C LYS A 550 18.12 5.08 -23.20
N ASP A 551 17.75 4.33 -24.24
CA ASP A 551 16.55 3.51 -24.26
C ASP A 551 16.79 2.05 -23.84
N CYS A 552 18.02 1.70 -23.46
CA CYS A 552 18.42 0.34 -23.17
C CYS A 552 19.01 0.17 -21.76
N PHE A 553 18.99 -1.07 -21.25
CA PHE A 553 19.59 -1.42 -19.97
C PHE A 553 21.08 -1.71 -20.17
N GLY A 554 21.94 -0.81 -19.68
CA GLY A 554 23.38 -0.88 -19.91
C GLY A 554 24.07 -2.09 -19.26
N PHE A 555 24.47 -3.08 -20.05
CA PHE A 555 25.80 -3.66 -19.87
C PHE A 555 26.79 -2.86 -20.70
N SER A 556 27.23 -1.74 -20.13
CA SER A 556 28.46 -1.11 -20.60
C SER A 556 29.59 -2.13 -20.44
N SER A 557 30.36 -2.39 -21.50
CA SER A 557 31.61 -3.16 -21.47
C SER A 557 32.57 -2.68 -20.36
N THR A 558 32.40 -1.44 -19.90
CA THR A 558 33.13 -0.84 -18.77
C THR A 558 32.73 -1.41 -17.40
N ILE A 559 31.50 -1.92 -17.21
CA ILE A 559 31.07 -2.59 -15.98
C ILE A 559 31.61 -4.01 -15.91
N ILE A 560 31.64 -4.73 -17.04
CA ILE A 560 32.27 -6.05 -17.15
C ILE A 560 33.78 -5.90 -16.92
N LEU A 561 34.44 -4.90 -17.53
CA LEU A 561 35.85 -4.60 -17.26
C LEU A 561 36.12 -4.22 -15.80
N LYS A 562 35.23 -3.48 -15.12
CA LYS A 562 35.36 -3.16 -13.69
C LYS A 562 35.13 -4.39 -12.79
N LEU A 563 34.21 -5.28 -13.15
CA LEU A 563 34.00 -6.54 -12.43
C LEU A 563 35.18 -7.50 -12.63
N TRP A 564 35.75 -7.57 -13.84
CA TRP A 564 36.99 -8.31 -14.12
C TRP A 564 38.20 -7.70 -13.39
N ALA A 565 38.30 -6.37 -13.28
CA ALA A 565 39.35 -5.71 -12.51
C ALA A 565 39.23 -5.99 -11.00
N ILE A 566 38.01 -6.05 -10.47
CA ILE A 566 37.74 -6.41 -9.06
C ILE A 566 38.02 -7.90 -8.80
N LEU A 567 37.68 -8.79 -9.74
CA LEU A 567 38.04 -10.21 -9.68
C LEU A 567 39.56 -10.43 -9.79
N ALA A 568 40.26 -9.66 -10.63
CA ALA A 568 41.71 -9.70 -10.73
C ALA A 568 42.41 -9.18 -9.46
N LEU A 569 41.81 -8.23 -8.74
CA LEU A 569 42.29 -7.71 -7.45
C LEU A 569 41.98 -8.61 -6.25
N LEU A 570 41.11 -9.62 -6.41
CA LEU A 570 40.78 -10.61 -5.38
C LEU A 570 41.56 -11.93 -5.55
N VAL A 571 42.27 -12.09 -6.66
CA VAL A 571 43.09 -13.27 -7.01
C VAL A 571 44.59 -13.01 -6.82
N VAL A 572 44.98 -11.79 -6.42
CA VAL A 572 46.33 -11.41 -5.95
C VAL A 572 46.23 -11.03 -4.49
#